data_AF-A0A5R1NU76-F1
#
_entry.id   AF-A0A5R1NU76-F1
#
_cell.length_a   1.000
_cell.length_b   1.000
_cell.length_c   1.000
_cell.angle_alpha   90.00
_cell.angle_beta   90.00
_cell.angle_gamma   90.00
#
_symmetry.space_group_name_H-M   'P 1'
#
loop_
_entity.id
_entity.type
_entity.pdbx_description
1 polymer ?
#
loop_
_entity_poly.entity_id
_entity_poly.type
_entity_poly.pdbx_seq_one_letter_code
_entity_poly.pdbx_strand_id
1 'polypeptide(L)'
;MKVPLKLGLFGVGLAALFTASFATAGAVVPSQTTAAWTQPTEEHVMDSNDTQLAASVKGLSMEQDGFLLGEISSPGLADQEGTLAFTISNATGTPVTDFEASHDKKLHLIIVRTDGTQFRHVHPTMDAHGLWSLPWKWNAAGSYRVYADIVPTATGQNITLTRTVQAAGEFTPATPAPLSAADTVDGYDVDLVGTLSTSEQAMLTVSVSRDGEPVTTLQPYLGSYGHLVALREGDLAYLHVHPEGEAPRPGAVSGPDVTFMTEAPTPGRYLLYLDFQVDEQVHTAQFVLTATGPAQSADPGEPAEHSGH
;
A
#
# COMPACT_ATOMS: atom_id res chain seq x y z
N MET A 1 37.76 -39.94 5.08
CA MET A 1 36.39 -40.31 5.51
C MET A 1 35.38 -39.70 4.54
N LYS A 2 34.45 -40.49 3.99
CA LYS A 2 33.57 -40.08 2.88
C LYS A 2 32.42 -39.19 3.40
N VAL A 3 32.20 -38.04 2.75
CA VAL A 3 31.16 -37.03 3.05
C VAL A 3 29.75 -37.60 3.36
N PRO A 4 29.26 -38.67 2.71
CA PRO A 4 27.93 -39.24 3.01
C PRO A 4 27.79 -39.74 4.46
N LEU A 5 28.89 -40.20 5.07
CA LEU A 5 28.89 -40.69 6.44
C LEU A 5 28.71 -39.55 7.46
N LYS A 6 29.19 -38.34 7.15
CA LYS A 6 29.02 -37.15 8.00
C LYS A 6 27.57 -36.64 7.97
N LEU A 7 26.94 -36.63 6.80
CA LEU A 7 25.52 -36.27 6.66
C LEU A 7 24.60 -37.28 7.34
N GLY A 8 24.90 -38.58 7.24
CA GLY A 8 24.16 -39.63 7.96
C GLY A 8 24.23 -39.47 9.48
N LEU A 9 25.43 -39.23 10.03
CA LEU A 9 25.62 -38.97 11.46
C LEU A 9 24.92 -37.70 11.93
N PHE A 10 24.93 -36.64 11.12
CA PHE A 10 24.25 -35.38 11.43
C PHE A 10 22.72 -35.55 11.48
N GLY A 11 22.14 -36.26 10.52
CA GLY A 11 20.70 -36.56 10.50
C GLY A 11 20.26 -37.39 11.71
N VAL A 12 21.04 -38.40 12.10
CA VAL A 12 20.76 -39.21 13.30
C VAL A 12 20.88 -38.37 14.58
N GLY A 13 21.86 -37.48 14.66
CA GLY A 13 22.01 -36.55 15.79
C GLY A 13 20.83 -35.59 15.93
N LEU A 14 20.34 -35.03 14.81
CA LEU A 14 19.17 -34.15 14.78
C LEU A 14 17.89 -34.87 15.20
N ALA A 15 17.67 -36.09 14.69
CA ALA A 15 16.54 -36.91 15.09
C ALA A 15 16.58 -37.22 16.60
N ALA A 16 17.74 -37.60 17.14
CA ALA A 16 17.89 -37.88 18.57
C ALA A 16 17.63 -36.64 19.45
N LEU A 17 18.12 -35.46 19.03
CA LEU A 17 17.83 -34.19 19.71
C LEU A 17 16.34 -33.88 19.70
N PHE A 18 15.67 -34.02 18.54
CA PHE A 18 14.24 -33.74 18.42
C PHE A 18 13.40 -34.66 19.32
N THR A 19 13.71 -35.96 19.34
CA THR A 19 13.00 -36.92 20.19
C THR A 19 13.22 -36.65 21.68
N ALA A 20 14.46 -36.29 22.07
CA ALA A 20 14.77 -35.93 23.46
C ALA A 20 14.01 -34.65 23.88
N SER A 21 14.02 -33.62 23.04
CA SER A 21 13.28 -32.37 23.28
C SER A 21 11.77 -32.60 23.38
N PHE A 22 11.19 -33.43 22.50
CA PHE A 22 9.78 -33.78 22.52
C PHE A 22 9.39 -34.55 23.80
N ALA A 23 10.21 -35.50 24.23
CA ALA A 23 9.99 -36.25 25.48
C ALA A 23 10.10 -35.34 26.71
N THR A 24 11.05 -34.40 26.74
CA THR A 24 11.15 -33.42 27.83
C THR A 24 9.97 -32.45 27.85
N ALA A 25 9.46 -32.02 26.69
CA ALA A 25 8.29 -31.15 26.62
C ALA A 25 7.05 -31.85 27.21
N GLY A 26 6.84 -33.13 26.90
CA GLY A 26 5.74 -33.92 27.48
C GLY A 26 5.81 -34.12 28.99
N ALA A 27 6.99 -33.98 29.61
CA ALA A 27 7.17 -34.12 31.06
C ALA A 27 7.03 -32.80 31.83
N VAL A 28 7.23 -31.65 31.16
CA VAL A 28 7.28 -30.32 31.79
C VAL A 28 6.03 -29.50 31.50
N VAL A 29 5.32 -29.78 30.39
CA VAL A 29 4.11 -29.06 30.01
C VAL A 29 2.90 -29.63 30.76
N PRO A 30 2.19 -28.83 31.58
CA PRO A 30 0.97 -29.26 32.26
C PRO A 30 -0.12 -29.65 31.26
N SER A 31 -0.83 -30.74 31.53
CA SER A 31 -1.92 -31.26 30.68
C SER A 31 -3.11 -30.30 30.49
N GLN A 32 -3.19 -29.23 31.29
CA GLN A 32 -4.17 -28.15 31.13
C GLN A 32 -3.86 -27.29 29.89
N THR A 33 -2.59 -27.16 29.52
CA THR A 33 -2.13 -26.36 28.39
C THR A 33 -2.35 -27.06 27.06
N THR A 34 -2.39 -28.40 27.03
CA THR A 34 -2.67 -29.19 25.82
C THR A 34 -4.16 -29.30 25.52
N ALA A 35 -5.03 -29.25 26.54
CA ALA A 35 -6.49 -29.31 26.37
C ALA A 35 -7.07 -28.05 25.71
N ALA A 36 -6.44 -26.88 25.89
CA ALA A 36 -6.84 -25.64 25.22
C ALA A 36 -6.53 -25.64 23.70
N TRP A 37 -5.66 -26.55 23.23
CA TRP A 37 -5.19 -26.59 21.84
C TRP A 37 -5.93 -27.63 20.99
N THR A 38 -6.75 -28.48 21.61
CA THR A 38 -7.48 -29.57 20.94
C THR A 38 -9.00 -29.44 21.02
N GLN A 39 -9.54 -28.30 21.46
CA GLN A 39 -10.98 -28.07 21.33
C GLN A 39 -11.35 -27.87 19.85
N PRO A 40 -12.22 -28.72 19.27
CA PRO A 40 -12.78 -28.47 17.96
C PRO A 40 -13.82 -27.35 18.09
N THR A 41 -13.67 -26.30 17.28
CA THR A 41 -14.68 -25.25 17.10
C THR A 41 -15.95 -25.88 16.53
N GLU A 42 -17.08 -25.74 17.24
CA GLU A 42 -18.40 -26.11 16.72
C GLU A 42 -18.80 -25.21 15.55
N GLU A 43 -19.24 -25.83 14.45
CA GLU A 43 -19.83 -25.16 13.28
C GLU A 43 -21.01 -24.28 13.70
N HIS A 44 -20.79 -22.96 13.71
CA HIS A 44 -21.89 -22.00 13.67
C HIS A 44 -22.20 -21.68 12.20
N VAL A 45 -23.35 -22.15 11.74
CA VAL A 45 -23.96 -21.68 10.49
C VAL A 45 -24.33 -20.21 10.71
N MET A 46 -23.50 -19.30 10.21
CA MET A 46 -23.84 -17.88 10.17
C MET A 46 -24.72 -17.60 8.96
N ASP A 47 -25.94 -17.19 9.27
CA ASP A 47 -26.86 -16.56 8.34
C ASP A 47 -26.20 -15.32 7.73
N SER A 48 -26.33 -15.17 6.41
CA SER A 48 -25.65 -14.15 5.63
C SER A 48 -26.43 -12.84 5.71
N ASN A 49 -26.10 -11.98 6.67
CA ASN A 49 -26.26 -10.54 6.52
C ASN A 49 -25.54 -9.78 7.64
N ASP A 50 -24.85 -8.72 7.23
CA ASP A 50 -24.06 -7.77 8.03
C ASP A 50 -22.75 -8.28 8.66
N THR A 51 -21.69 -8.22 7.85
CA THR A 51 -20.36 -7.89 8.35
C THR A 51 -19.79 -6.80 7.46
N GLN A 52 -19.89 -5.56 7.93
CA GLN A 52 -19.15 -4.43 7.40
C GLN A 52 -17.66 -4.78 7.57
N LEU A 53 -17.01 -5.14 6.46
CA LEU A 53 -15.60 -5.51 6.42
C LEU A 53 -14.78 -4.38 7.03
N ALA A 54 -14.09 -4.64 8.13
CA ALA A 54 -12.98 -3.81 8.57
C ALA A 54 -12.07 -3.54 7.37
N ALA A 55 -11.76 -2.26 7.10
CA ALA A 55 -10.95 -1.87 5.97
C ALA A 55 -9.62 -2.66 6.00
N SER A 56 -9.47 -3.62 5.08
CA SER A 56 -8.26 -4.43 5.03
C SER A 56 -7.07 -3.57 4.64
N VAL A 57 -5.95 -3.76 5.32
CA VAL A 57 -4.72 -3.03 5.02
C VAL A 57 -4.21 -3.47 3.64
N LYS A 58 -4.23 -2.57 2.65
CA LYS A 58 -3.79 -2.83 1.27
C LYS A 58 -2.29 -2.55 1.07
N GLY A 59 -1.75 -2.99 -0.06
CA GLY A 59 -0.41 -2.59 -0.53
C GLY A 59 0.75 -3.14 0.29
N LEU A 60 0.56 -4.26 0.99
CA LEU A 60 1.61 -4.93 1.77
C LEU A 60 2.03 -6.29 1.19
N SER A 61 1.34 -6.78 0.17
CA SER A 61 1.63 -8.06 -0.47
C SER A 61 2.01 -7.89 -1.93
N MET A 62 2.94 -8.71 -2.40
CA MET A 62 3.24 -8.85 -3.83
C MET A 62 2.22 -9.71 -4.57
N GLU A 63 1.39 -10.43 -3.83
CA GLU A 63 0.32 -11.30 -4.36
C GLU A 63 -1.02 -10.96 -3.68
N GLN A 64 -2.07 -10.81 -4.48
CA GLN A 64 -3.44 -10.61 -3.99
C GLN A 64 -4.41 -11.22 -5.00
N ASP A 65 -5.43 -11.95 -4.52
CA ASP A 65 -6.51 -12.51 -5.34
C ASP A 65 -6.02 -13.36 -6.53
N GLY A 66 -4.88 -14.04 -6.36
CA GLY A 66 -4.25 -14.85 -7.40
C GLY A 66 -3.51 -14.04 -8.48
N PHE A 67 -3.31 -12.75 -8.28
CA PHE A 67 -2.44 -11.90 -9.09
C PHE A 67 -1.12 -11.63 -8.38
N LEU A 68 -0.03 -11.64 -9.12
CA LEU A 68 1.33 -11.49 -8.61
C LEU A 68 2.05 -10.37 -9.36
N LEU A 69 2.65 -9.45 -8.62
CA LEU A 69 3.61 -8.49 -9.18
C LEU A 69 4.94 -9.21 -9.40
N GLY A 70 5.32 -9.32 -10.69
CA GLY A 70 6.56 -9.93 -11.13
C GLY A 70 7.80 -9.14 -10.70
N GLU A 71 8.97 -9.69 -11.01
CA GLU A 71 10.22 -8.97 -10.74
C GLU A 71 10.28 -7.63 -11.47
N ILE A 72 10.71 -6.60 -10.75
CA ILE A 72 10.89 -5.27 -11.30
C ILE A 72 12.34 -5.16 -11.76
N SER A 73 12.53 -5.12 -13.07
CA SER A 73 13.80 -4.74 -13.68
C SER A 73 13.90 -3.21 -13.70
N SER A 74 15.02 -2.64 -13.26
CA SER A 74 15.26 -1.20 -13.26
C SER A 74 16.76 -0.91 -13.29
N PRO A 75 17.21 0.33 -13.58
CA PRO A 75 18.58 0.75 -13.31
C PRO A 75 18.98 0.41 -11.88
N GLY A 76 20.19 -0.14 -11.70
CA GLY A 76 20.67 -0.59 -10.39
C GLY A 76 21.29 0.52 -9.55
N LEU A 77 21.65 1.64 -10.17
CA LEU A 77 22.29 2.79 -9.52
C LEU A 77 21.39 4.03 -9.56
N ALA A 78 21.54 4.88 -8.53
CA ALA A 78 21.08 6.26 -8.57
C ALA A 78 21.71 7.02 -9.75
N ASP A 79 20.96 7.98 -10.30
CA ASP A 79 21.32 8.83 -11.44
C ASP A 79 21.59 8.11 -12.77
N GLN A 80 21.46 6.79 -12.80
CA GLN A 80 21.54 6.01 -14.03
C GLN A 80 20.20 6.00 -14.77
N GLU A 81 20.22 6.46 -16.02
CA GLU A 81 19.09 6.30 -16.93
C GLU A 81 18.94 4.85 -17.41
N GLY A 82 17.70 4.43 -17.60
CA GLY A 82 17.36 3.17 -18.25
C GLY A 82 15.85 2.98 -18.28
N THR A 83 15.41 1.74 -18.07
CA THR A 83 14.00 1.36 -18.16
C THR A 83 13.58 0.65 -16.88
N LEU A 84 12.45 1.04 -16.31
CA LEU A 84 11.75 0.24 -15.31
C LEU A 84 10.74 -0.64 -16.04
N ALA A 85 10.75 -1.95 -15.77
CA ALA A 85 9.86 -2.91 -16.39
C ALA A 85 9.46 -4.06 -15.47
N PHE A 86 8.23 -4.55 -15.62
CA PHE A 86 7.68 -5.67 -14.85
C PHE A 86 6.46 -6.28 -15.56
N THR A 87 6.01 -7.44 -15.08
CA THR A 87 4.75 -8.07 -15.50
C THR A 87 3.85 -8.26 -14.30
N ILE A 88 2.54 -8.35 -14.52
CA ILE A 88 1.59 -8.85 -13.53
C ILE A 88 1.08 -10.20 -14.05
N SER A 89 1.23 -11.26 -13.26
CA SER A 89 0.84 -12.61 -13.65
C SER A 89 -0.33 -13.11 -12.82
N ASN A 90 -1.11 -14.03 -13.38
CA ASN A 90 -2.12 -14.77 -12.62
C ASN A 90 -1.50 -15.93 -11.82
N ALA A 91 -2.33 -16.70 -11.12
CA ALA A 91 -1.92 -17.84 -10.30
C ALA A 91 -1.23 -18.98 -11.08
N THR A 92 -1.35 -19.01 -12.41
CA THR A 92 -0.64 -19.97 -13.27
C THR A 92 0.70 -19.44 -13.79
N GLY A 93 1.10 -18.22 -13.41
CA GLY A 93 2.32 -17.56 -13.88
C GLY A 93 2.20 -16.93 -15.26
N THR A 94 1.00 -16.87 -15.84
CA THR A 94 0.79 -16.26 -17.16
C THR A 94 0.62 -14.74 -17.01
N PRO A 95 1.34 -13.91 -17.80
CA PRO A 95 1.12 -12.47 -17.80
C PRO A 95 -0.33 -12.11 -18.14
N VAL A 96 -0.92 -11.25 -17.31
CA VAL A 96 -2.25 -10.69 -17.51
C VAL A 96 -2.11 -9.47 -18.42
N THR A 97 -2.97 -9.39 -19.43
CA THR A 97 -2.97 -8.33 -20.46
C THR A 97 -4.28 -7.58 -20.55
N ASP A 98 -5.28 -7.96 -19.75
CA ASP A 98 -6.60 -7.33 -19.75
C ASP A 98 -6.89 -6.68 -18.40
N PHE A 99 -7.07 -5.36 -18.46
CA PHE A 99 -7.27 -4.49 -17.32
C PHE A 99 -8.25 -3.40 -17.71
N GLU A 100 -9.15 -3.08 -16.80
CA GLU A 100 -10.05 -1.94 -16.92
C GLU A 100 -9.29 -0.65 -16.62
N ALA A 101 -9.76 0.46 -17.20
CA ALA A 101 -9.22 1.76 -16.87
C ALA A 101 -9.88 2.26 -15.58
N SER A 102 -9.06 2.64 -14.60
CA SER A 102 -9.43 3.44 -13.44
C SER A 102 -8.69 4.77 -13.55
N HIS A 103 -9.33 5.90 -13.28
CA HIS A 103 -8.68 7.23 -13.35
C HIS A 103 -7.90 7.44 -14.68
N ASP A 104 -8.55 7.13 -15.81
CA ASP A 104 -8.02 7.20 -17.19
C ASP A 104 -6.81 6.31 -17.51
N LYS A 105 -6.42 5.39 -16.62
CA LYS A 105 -5.24 4.53 -16.79
C LYS A 105 -5.55 3.10 -16.39
N LYS A 106 -4.88 2.15 -17.04
CA LYS A 106 -5.00 0.73 -16.69
C LYS A 106 -4.15 0.35 -15.48
N LEU A 107 -3.14 1.16 -15.17
CA LEU A 107 -2.21 0.95 -14.06
C LEU A 107 -1.73 2.30 -13.54
N HIS A 108 -1.81 2.47 -12.21
CA HIS A 108 -1.09 3.52 -11.49
C HIS A 108 0.11 2.89 -10.79
N LEU A 109 1.30 3.40 -11.11
CA LEU A 109 2.54 2.96 -10.50
C LEU A 109 2.97 4.02 -9.49
N ILE A 110 2.83 3.71 -8.20
CA ILE A 110 3.29 4.56 -7.12
C ILE A 110 4.66 4.05 -6.68
N ILE A 111 5.65 4.93 -6.61
CA ILE A 111 7.00 4.59 -6.18
C ILE A 111 7.45 5.59 -5.13
N VAL A 112 7.85 5.11 -3.96
CA VAL A 112 8.28 5.95 -2.84
C VAL A 112 9.46 5.31 -2.13
N ARG A 113 10.42 6.11 -1.65
CA ARG A 113 11.51 5.59 -0.83
C ARG A 113 10.98 5.19 0.55
N THR A 114 11.60 4.23 1.21
CA THR A 114 11.11 3.70 2.51
C THR A 114 11.05 4.74 3.64
N ASP A 115 11.70 5.90 3.46
CA ASP A 115 11.63 7.04 4.38
C ASP A 115 10.54 8.06 4.01
N GLY A 116 9.70 7.76 3.01
CA GLY A 116 8.61 8.64 2.57
C GLY A 116 9.02 9.72 1.58
N THR A 117 10.29 9.80 1.21
CA THR A 117 10.75 10.78 0.21
C THR A 117 10.74 10.18 -1.20
N GLN A 118 11.06 11.00 -2.22
CA GLN A 118 11.20 10.53 -3.61
C GLN A 118 9.94 9.85 -4.18
N PHE A 119 8.77 10.32 -3.74
CA PHE A 119 7.48 9.87 -4.26
C PHE A 119 7.36 10.21 -5.75
N ARG A 120 6.84 9.26 -6.53
CA ARG A 120 6.46 9.43 -7.93
C ARG A 120 5.22 8.61 -8.24
N HIS A 121 4.28 9.23 -8.92
CA HIS A 121 3.09 8.61 -9.49
C HIS A 121 3.22 8.61 -11.01
N VAL A 122 3.41 7.42 -11.59
CA VAL A 122 3.68 7.27 -13.03
C VAL A 122 2.81 6.19 -13.65
N HIS A 123 2.74 6.20 -14.97
CA HIS A 123 1.83 5.34 -15.73
C HIS A 123 2.61 4.64 -16.85
N PRO A 124 3.22 3.46 -16.58
CA PRO A 124 3.88 2.69 -17.62
C PRO A 124 2.89 2.26 -18.70
N THR A 125 3.41 1.98 -19.89
CA THR A 125 2.64 1.37 -20.98
C THR A 125 2.87 -0.12 -21.02
N MET A 126 1.80 -0.88 -21.31
CA MET A 126 1.87 -2.33 -21.48
C MET A 126 1.99 -2.71 -22.96
N ASP A 127 2.88 -3.64 -23.27
CA ASP A 127 2.95 -4.26 -24.60
C ASP A 127 1.93 -5.41 -24.77
N ALA A 128 1.90 -6.03 -25.95
CA ALA A 128 0.99 -7.14 -26.24
C ALA A 128 1.28 -8.43 -25.45
N HIS A 129 2.43 -8.51 -24.76
CA HIS A 129 2.85 -9.66 -23.96
C HIS A 129 2.67 -9.43 -22.46
N GLY A 130 2.14 -8.28 -22.04
CA GLY A 130 1.89 -7.96 -20.63
C GLY A 130 3.08 -7.33 -19.92
N LEU A 131 4.12 -6.91 -20.67
CA LEU A 131 5.25 -6.18 -20.11
C LEU A 131 4.89 -4.70 -19.96
N TRP A 132 4.83 -4.25 -18.72
CA TRP A 132 4.72 -2.83 -18.38
C TRP A 132 6.12 -2.22 -18.38
N SER A 133 6.29 -1.06 -19.02
CA SER A 133 7.58 -0.36 -18.98
C SER A 133 7.47 1.15 -19.16
N LEU A 134 8.49 1.86 -18.67
CA LEU A 134 8.72 3.28 -18.91
C LEU A 134 10.21 3.65 -18.77
N PRO A 135 10.69 4.73 -19.41
CA PRO A 135 11.98 5.31 -19.09
C PRO A 135 12.06 5.67 -17.61
N TRP A 136 13.20 5.36 -16.97
CA TRP A 136 13.36 5.53 -15.54
C TRP A 136 14.79 5.93 -15.16
N LYS A 137 14.87 6.75 -14.12
CA LYS A 137 16.10 7.11 -13.41
C LYS A 137 15.77 7.25 -11.93
N TRP A 138 16.58 6.68 -11.05
CA TRP A 138 16.45 6.91 -9.61
C TRP A 138 17.12 8.24 -9.25
N ASN A 139 16.41 9.17 -8.63
CA ASN A 139 16.99 10.47 -8.24
C ASN A 139 17.88 10.38 -6.99
N ALA A 140 17.80 9.27 -6.25
CA ALA A 140 18.61 9.02 -5.07
C ALA A 140 18.76 7.52 -4.82
N ALA A 141 19.81 7.12 -4.11
CA ALA A 141 19.95 5.76 -3.64
C ALA A 141 18.94 5.46 -2.51
N GLY A 142 18.64 4.17 -2.29
CA GLY A 142 17.82 3.69 -1.20
C GLY A 142 16.92 2.51 -1.56
N SER A 143 16.13 2.09 -0.59
CA SER A 143 15.05 1.12 -0.76
C SER A 143 13.76 1.82 -1.13
N TYR A 144 13.09 1.34 -2.18
CA TYR A 144 11.84 1.90 -2.69
C TYR A 144 10.74 0.87 -2.61
N ARG A 145 9.56 1.29 -2.16
CA ARG A 145 8.34 0.51 -2.35
C ARG A 145 7.68 0.94 -3.66
N VAL A 146 7.28 -0.05 -4.45
CA VAL A 146 6.59 0.09 -5.72
C VAL A 146 5.22 -0.54 -5.57
N TYR A 147 4.16 0.20 -5.88
CA TYR A 147 2.79 -0.27 -5.89
C TYR A 147 2.27 -0.28 -7.31
N ALA A 148 1.67 -1.39 -7.72
CA ALA A 148 0.87 -1.47 -8.93
C ALA A 148 -0.60 -1.52 -8.50
N ASP A 149 -1.30 -0.41 -8.71
CA ASP A 149 -2.74 -0.31 -8.50
C ASP A 149 -3.48 -0.53 -9.82
N ILE A 150 -4.31 -1.57 -9.87
CA ILE A 150 -4.86 -2.14 -11.10
C ILE A 150 -6.27 -2.68 -10.89
N VAL A 151 -7.01 -2.80 -11.99
CA VAL A 151 -8.33 -3.46 -12.03
C VAL A 151 -8.30 -4.56 -13.10
N PRO A 152 -7.96 -5.82 -12.75
CA PRO A 152 -8.03 -6.93 -13.69
C PRO A 152 -9.47 -7.14 -14.18
N THR A 153 -9.68 -7.19 -15.49
CA THR A 153 -11.03 -7.39 -16.08
C THR A 153 -11.67 -8.71 -15.65
N ALA A 154 -10.86 -9.71 -15.31
CA ALA A 154 -11.35 -11.00 -14.81
C ALA A 154 -12.10 -10.91 -13.47
N THR A 155 -11.79 -9.91 -12.64
CA THR A 155 -12.44 -9.71 -11.33
C THR A 155 -13.25 -8.42 -11.27
N GLY A 156 -12.88 -7.40 -12.05
CA GLY A 156 -13.46 -6.05 -11.96
C GLY A 156 -13.21 -5.36 -10.60
N GLN A 157 -12.34 -5.93 -9.76
CA GLN A 157 -12.02 -5.41 -8.44
C GLN A 157 -10.66 -4.71 -8.47
N ASN A 158 -10.58 -3.56 -7.81
CA ASN A 158 -9.31 -2.87 -7.60
C ASN A 158 -8.43 -3.65 -6.61
N ILE A 159 -7.20 -3.92 -7.02
CA ILE A 159 -6.18 -4.56 -6.18
C ILE A 159 -4.88 -3.75 -6.24
N THR A 160 -4.14 -3.76 -5.14
CA THR A 160 -2.87 -3.04 -5.01
C THR A 160 -1.76 -4.00 -4.63
N LEU A 161 -0.92 -4.34 -5.60
CA LEU A 161 0.23 -5.24 -5.41
C LEU A 161 1.48 -4.43 -5.11
N THR A 162 2.38 -4.95 -4.29
CA THR A 162 3.60 -4.22 -3.90
C THR A 162 4.88 -5.03 -4.01
N ARG A 163 5.98 -4.37 -4.33
CA ARG A 163 7.34 -4.94 -4.25
C ARG A 163 8.33 -3.89 -3.78
N THR A 164 9.43 -4.35 -3.19
CA THR A 164 10.57 -3.50 -2.85
C THR A 164 11.65 -3.61 -3.91
N VAL A 165 12.20 -2.46 -4.31
CA VAL A 165 13.32 -2.34 -5.26
C VAL A 165 14.46 -1.58 -4.59
N GLN A 166 15.70 -1.91 -4.94
CA GLN A 166 16.89 -1.25 -4.42
C GLN A 166 17.57 -0.44 -5.52
N ALA A 167 17.87 0.83 -5.21
CA ALA A 167 18.77 1.66 -6.02
C ALA A 167 20.07 1.88 -5.23
N ALA A 168 21.18 1.34 -5.73
CA ALA A 168 22.48 1.49 -5.09
C ALA A 168 23.07 2.89 -5.36
N GLY A 169 23.98 3.32 -4.50
CA GLY A 169 24.62 4.64 -4.57
C GLY A 169 24.89 5.18 -3.18
N GLU A 170 25.29 6.45 -3.11
CA GLU A 170 25.46 7.14 -1.83
C GLU A 170 24.10 7.36 -1.18
N PHE A 171 23.94 6.84 0.04
CA PHE A 171 22.71 6.98 0.81
C PHE A 171 22.88 8.04 1.89
N THR A 172 22.09 9.11 1.78
CA THR A 172 21.93 10.11 2.83
C THR A 172 20.55 9.92 3.47
N PRO A 173 20.48 9.53 4.76
CA PRO A 173 19.21 9.42 5.47
C PRO A 173 18.48 10.77 5.48
N ALA A 174 17.18 10.75 5.16
CA ALA A 174 16.33 11.93 5.34
C ALA A 174 15.94 12.09 6.82
N THR A 175 15.77 13.34 7.26
CA THR A 175 15.04 13.61 8.50
C THR A 175 13.55 13.33 8.26
N PRO A 176 12.86 12.60 9.16
CA PRO A 176 11.41 12.38 9.03
C PRO A 176 10.66 13.71 8.89
N ALA A 177 9.70 13.75 7.97
CA ALA A 177 8.89 14.93 7.74
C ALA A 177 8.06 15.28 9.01
N PRO A 178 8.03 16.55 9.43
CA PRO A 178 7.20 16.96 10.56
C PRO A 178 5.71 16.77 10.23
N LEU A 179 4.85 16.71 11.25
CA LEU A 179 3.42 16.81 11.02
C LEU A 179 3.11 18.16 10.35
N SER A 180 2.46 18.10 9.20
CA SER A 180 2.04 19.28 8.45
C SER A 180 0.83 18.94 7.60
N ALA A 181 -0.18 19.80 7.67
CA ALA A 181 -1.33 19.79 6.77
C ALA A 181 -1.21 20.91 5.71
N ALA A 182 0.00 21.43 5.50
CA ALA A 182 0.29 22.43 4.49
C ALA A 182 1.64 22.13 3.81
N ASP A 183 1.76 22.51 2.54
CA ASP A 183 2.99 22.40 1.76
C ASP A 183 3.10 23.55 0.74
N THR A 184 4.33 23.83 0.31
CA THR A 184 4.61 24.76 -0.80
C THR A 184 5.41 24.05 -1.87
N VAL A 185 4.82 23.90 -3.07
CA VAL A 185 5.42 23.19 -4.19
C VAL A 185 5.34 24.03 -5.46
N ASP A 186 6.45 24.22 -6.16
CA ASP A 186 6.52 24.95 -7.45
C ASP A 186 5.81 26.33 -7.45
N GLY A 187 5.85 27.01 -6.30
CA GLY A 187 5.21 28.32 -6.10
C GLY A 187 3.70 28.26 -5.88
N TYR A 188 3.14 27.10 -5.55
CA TYR A 188 1.78 26.93 -5.05
C TYR A 188 1.80 26.65 -3.55
N ASP A 189 0.92 27.31 -2.81
CA ASP A 189 0.63 27.00 -1.42
C ASP A 189 -0.60 26.08 -1.38
N VAL A 190 -0.46 24.95 -0.71
CA VAL A 190 -1.46 23.89 -0.68
C VAL A 190 -1.77 23.55 0.77
N ASP A 191 -3.02 23.77 1.17
CA ASP A 191 -3.52 23.50 2.52
C ASP A 191 -4.51 22.34 2.51
N LEU A 192 -4.40 21.43 3.48
CA LEU A 192 -5.30 20.31 3.68
C LEU A 192 -6.10 20.52 4.97
N VAL A 193 -7.41 20.52 4.84
CA VAL A 193 -8.36 20.60 5.95
C VAL A 193 -9.12 19.28 6.10
N GLY A 194 -9.15 18.74 7.31
CA GLY A 194 -9.84 17.50 7.64
C GLY A 194 -9.09 16.71 8.71
N THR A 195 -9.75 15.71 9.28
CA THR A 195 -9.14 14.83 10.28
C THR A 195 -9.20 13.40 9.76
N LEU A 196 -8.04 12.79 9.54
CA LEU A 196 -7.98 11.39 9.17
C LEU A 196 -8.46 10.52 10.35
N SER A 197 -9.47 9.70 10.13
CA SER A 197 -10.13 8.90 11.16
C SER A 197 -10.01 7.41 10.86
N THR A 198 -10.02 6.60 11.92
CA THR A 198 -10.05 5.13 11.84
C THR A 198 -11.40 4.53 12.23
N SER A 199 -12.38 5.39 12.46
CA SER A 199 -13.73 5.01 12.91
C SER A 199 -14.80 5.33 11.88
N GLU A 200 -14.50 6.22 10.96
CA GLU A 200 -15.44 6.67 9.93
C GLU A 200 -14.68 7.20 8.70
N GLN A 201 -15.38 7.25 7.58
CA GLN A 201 -14.90 7.92 6.38
C GLN A 201 -14.72 9.41 6.66
N ALA A 202 -13.49 9.88 6.51
CA ALA A 202 -13.11 11.27 6.67
C ALA A 202 -13.11 11.99 5.32
N MET A 203 -13.56 13.24 5.34
CA MET A 203 -13.43 14.17 4.23
C MET A 203 -12.16 15.01 4.43
N LEU A 204 -11.24 14.92 3.47
CA LEU A 204 -10.04 15.74 3.38
C LEU A 204 -10.19 16.69 2.21
N THR A 205 -10.29 17.98 2.48
CA THR A 205 -10.36 19.01 1.44
C THR A 205 -9.00 19.67 1.31
N VAL A 206 -8.47 19.67 0.09
CA VAL A 206 -7.25 20.39 -0.25
C VAL A 206 -7.61 21.67 -0.99
N SER A 207 -7.05 22.80 -0.56
CA SER A 207 -7.17 24.10 -1.21
C SER A 207 -5.84 24.50 -1.84
N VAL A 208 -5.85 24.90 -3.11
CA VAL A 208 -4.65 25.34 -3.84
C VAL A 208 -4.70 26.86 -4.07
N SER A 209 -3.61 27.55 -3.73
CA SER A 209 -3.42 28.97 -3.98
C SER A 209 -2.03 29.28 -4.54
N ARG A 210 -1.88 30.45 -5.16
CA ARG A 210 -0.58 30.98 -5.62
C ARG A 210 -0.56 32.47 -5.36
N ASP A 211 0.51 32.95 -4.74
CA ASP A 211 0.69 34.37 -4.38
C ASP A 211 -0.48 34.95 -3.54
N GLY A 212 -1.11 34.10 -2.71
CA GLY A 212 -2.27 34.46 -1.88
C GLY A 212 -3.62 34.46 -2.61
N GLU A 213 -3.66 34.18 -3.91
CA GLU A 213 -4.89 34.10 -4.71
C GLU A 213 -5.32 32.63 -4.92
N PRO A 214 -6.62 32.29 -4.77
CA PRO A 214 -7.11 30.93 -5.02
C PRO A 214 -6.94 30.49 -6.48
N VAL A 215 -6.40 29.29 -6.70
CA VAL A 215 -6.27 28.71 -8.04
C VAL A 215 -7.61 28.12 -8.49
N THR A 216 -8.29 28.79 -9.42
CA THR A 216 -9.59 28.35 -9.98
C THR A 216 -9.47 27.71 -11.36
N THR A 217 -8.24 27.33 -11.73
CA THR A 217 -7.88 26.78 -13.04
C THR A 217 -7.29 25.38 -12.93
N LEU A 218 -7.62 24.63 -11.87
CA LEU A 218 -7.20 23.23 -11.75
C LEU A 218 -7.72 22.45 -12.95
N GLN A 219 -6.80 21.79 -13.65
CA GLN A 219 -7.11 20.99 -14.82
C GLN A 219 -7.37 19.54 -14.43
N PRO A 220 -8.21 18.82 -15.20
CA PRO A 220 -8.39 17.39 -15.02
C PRO A 220 -7.07 16.65 -15.26
N TYR A 221 -6.70 15.80 -14.31
CA TYR A 221 -5.58 14.87 -14.40
C TYR A 221 -6.03 13.52 -13.84
N LEU A 222 -5.89 12.45 -14.62
CA LEU A 222 -6.32 11.10 -14.25
C LEU A 222 -7.82 11.03 -13.87
N GLY A 223 -8.68 11.67 -14.68
CA GLY A 223 -10.13 11.64 -14.47
C GLY A 223 -10.66 12.41 -13.24
N SER A 224 -9.84 13.21 -12.56
CA SER A 224 -10.25 14.07 -11.43
C SER A 224 -9.48 15.40 -11.46
N TYR A 225 -9.81 16.35 -10.57
CA TYR A 225 -9.06 17.61 -10.42
C TYR A 225 -7.87 17.52 -9.45
N GLY A 226 -7.64 16.32 -8.90
CA GLY A 226 -6.50 16.00 -8.04
C GLY A 226 -6.53 14.51 -7.68
N HIS A 227 -5.36 13.94 -7.44
CA HIS A 227 -5.20 12.54 -7.04
C HIS A 227 -4.40 12.48 -5.74
N LEU A 228 -5.02 11.95 -4.69
CA LEU A 228 -4.40 11.84 -3.38
C LEU A 228 -4.00 10.39 -3.10
N VAL A 229 -2.73 10.17 -2.76
CA VAL A 229 -2.22 8.87 -2.28
C VAL A 229 -1.86 9.02 -0.82
N ALA A 230 -2.31 8.09 0.03
CA ALA A 230 -1.99 8.07 1.44
C ALA A 230 -1.26 6.77 1.81
N LEU A 231 -0.16 6.87 2.54
CA LEU A 231 0.68 5.74 2.95
C LEU A 231 0.92 5.78 4.45
N ARG A 232 0.72 4.65 5.14
CA ARG A 232 1.04 4.55 6.57
C ARG A 232 2.55 4.65 6.79
N GLU A 233 2.99 5.56 7.63
CA GLU A 233 4.42 5.70 7.93
C GLU A 233 4.95 4.41 8.60
N GLY A 234 6.15 3.98 8.20
CA GLY A 234 6.79 2.75 8.68
C GLY A 234 6.70 1.62 7.65
N ASP A 235 5.55 0.98 7.51
CA ASP A 235 5.38 -0.16 6.58
C ASP A 235 4.88 0.23 5.19
N LEU A 236 4.46 1.50 5.04
CA LEU A 236 3.91 2.08 3.82
C LEU A 236 2.68 1.31 3.33
N ALA A 237 1.80 0.89 4.24
CA ALA A 237 0.50 0.37 3.85
C ALA A 237 -0.27 1.40 3.01
N TYR A 238 -0.83 0.95 1.89
CA TYR A 238 -1.53 1.81 0.93
C TYR A 238 -2.96 2.08 1.41
N LEU A 239 -3.36 3.35 1.43
CA LEU A 239 -4.74 3.75 1.70
C LEU A 239 -5.44 4.09 0.41
N HIS A 240 -6.63 3.51 0.26
CA HIS A 240 -7.51 3.81 -0.85
C HIS A 240 -8.20 5.16 -0.61
N VAL A 241 -8.05 6.08 -1.54
CA VAL A 241 -8.63 7.43 -1.46
C VAL A 241 -9.49 7.68 -2.68
N HIS A 242 -10.70 8.20 -2.47
CA HIS A 242 -11.60 8.57 -3.57
C HIS A 242 -11.70 10.09 -3.69
N PRO A 243 -11.51 10.67 -4.89
CA PRO A 243 -11.90 12.05 -5.12
C PRO A 243 -13.43 12.16 -5.12
N GLU A 244 -13.93 13.23 -4.51
CA GLU A 244 -15.35 13.55 -4.45
C GLU A 244 -15.73 14.58 -5.53
N GLY A 245 -16.98 14.56 -5.96
CA GLY A 245 -17.53 15.48 -6.97
C GLY A 245 -17.82 14.86 -8.34
N GLU A 246 -18.35 15.66 -9.26
CA GLU A 246 -18.62 15.22 -10.63
C GLU A 246 -17.31 14.95 -11.39
N ALA A 247 -17.31 13.88 -12.19
CA ALA A 247 -16.23 13.63 -13.13
C ALA A 247 -16.01 14.85 -14.05
N PRO A 248 -14.76 15.25 -14.31
CA PRO A 248 -14.49 16.42 -15.13
C PRO A 248 -15.03 16.28 -16.56
N ARG A 249 -15.53 17.38 -17.11
CA ARG A 249 -15.89 17.46 -18.53
C ARG A 249 -14.66 17.90 -19.34
N PRO A 250 -14.53 17.48 -20.61
CA PRO A 250 -13.41 17.93 -21.44
C PRO A 250 -13.31 19.45 -21.49
N GLY A 251 -12.13 19.99 -21.13
CA GLY A 251 -11.84 21.43 -21.11
C GLY A 251 -12.42 22.21 -19.92
N ALA A 252 -13.10 21.55 -18.98
CA ALA A 252 -13.53 22.19 -17.74
C ALA A 252 -12.35 22.34 -16.77
N VAL A 253 -12.40 23.39 -15.95
CA VAL A 253 -11.47 23.61 -14.83
C VAL A 253 -12.26 23.68 -13.52
N SER A 254 -11.58 23.47 -12.41
CA SER A 254 -12.13 23.55 -11.05
C SER A 254 -11.19 24.32 -10.11
N GLY A 255 -11.51 24.32 -8.83
CA GLY A 255 -10.71 24.88 -7.75
C GLY A 255 -11.40 26.03 -7.01
N PRO A 256 -10.78 26.51 -5.92
CA PRO A 256 -9.48 26.08 -5.39
C PRO A 256 -9.49 24.73 -4.67
N ASP A 257 -10.68 24.22 -4.36
CA ASP A 257 -10.85 23.07 -3.49
C ASP A 257 -11.03 21.75 -4.26
N VAL A 258 -10.36 20.71 -3.77
CA VAL A 258 -10.57 19.31 -4.17
C VAL A 258 -10.78 18.49 -2.91
N THR A 259 -11.92 17.81 -2.82
CA THR A 259 -12.26 16.99 -1.65
C THR A 259 -12.04 15.52 -1.93
N PHE A 260 -11.55 14.80 -0.93
CA PHE A 260 -11.29 13.38 -0.95
C PHE A 260 -11.97 12.71 0.22
N MET A 261 -12.50 11.51 -0.01
CA MET A 261 -13.03 10.64 1.03
C MET A 261 -12.10 9.46 1.27
N THR A 262 -11.74 9.23 2.53
CA THR A 262 -10.86 8.12 2.93
C THR A 262 -11.08 7.71 4.38
N GLU A 263 -10.76 6.46 4.72
CA GLU A 263 -10.73 5.96 6.09
C GLU A 263 -9.36 5.33 6.35
N ALA A 264 -8.72 5.66 7.47
CA ALA A 264 -7.46 5.03 7.85
C ALA A 264 -7.71 3.69 8.53
N PRO A 265 -7.05 2.60 8.11
CA PRO A 265 -7.29 1.28 8.68
C PRO A 265 -6.80 1.17 10.13
N THR A 266 -5.81 1.97 10.53
CA THR A 266 -5.27 1.99 11.90
C THR A 266 -4.85 3.39 12.34
N PRO A 267 -4.80 3.66 13.66
CA PRO A 267 -4.20 4.89 14.17
C PRO A 267 -2.71 4.96 13.81
N GLY A 268 -2.18 6.16 13.61
CA GLY A 268 -0.76 6.34 13.28
C GLY A 268 -0.49 7.53 12.39
N ARG A 269 0.77 7.68 11.98
CA ARG A 269 1.20 8.73 11.04
C ARG A 269 1.01 8.26 9.60
N TYR A 270 0.57 9.16 8.75
CA TYR A 270 0.33 8.92 7.33
C TYR A 270 1.02 9.99 6.49
N LEU A 271 1.68 9.56 5.44
CA LEU A 271 2.30 10.38 4.41
C LEU A 271 1.30 10.50 3.26
N LEU A 272 0.91 11.71 2.92
CA LEU A 272 -0.05 11.98 1.87
C LEU A 272 0.63 12.73 0.73
N TYR A 273 0.32 12.38 -0.51
CA TYR A 273 0.86 13.00 -1.72
C TYR A 273 -0.29 13.36 -2.65
N LEU A 274 -0.46 14.65 -2.92
CA LEU A 274 -1.47 15.18 -3.82
C LEU A 274 -0.83 15.54 -5.15
N ASP A 275 -1.21 14.84 -6.20
CA ASP A 275 -1.01 15.30 -7.57
C ASP A 275 -2.15 16.24 -7.98
N PHE A 276 -1.81 17.44 -8.46
CA PHE A 276 -2.76 18.38 -9.08
C PHE A 276 -2.14 18.99 -10.34
N GLN A 277 -2.98 19.42 -11.28
CA GLN A 277 -2.51 19.95 -12.56
C GLN A 277 -2.93 21.40 -12.79
N VAL A 278 -1.96 22.24 -13.13
CA VAL A 278 -2.16 23.64 -13.53
C VAL A 278 -1.21 23.94 -14.70
N ASP A 279 -1.67 24.69 -15.69
CA ASP A 279 -0.85 25.07 -16.86
C ASP A 279 -0.17 23.87 -17.57
N GLU A 280 -0.88 22.75 -17.65
CA GLU A 280 -0.46 21.47 -18.24
C GLU A 280 0.72 20.80 -17.51
N GLN A 281 1.03 21.25 -16.29
CA GLN A 281 2.08 20.70 -15.44
C GLN A 281 1.46 20.06 -14.21
N VAL A 282 1.95 18.85 -13.88
CA VAL A 282 1.56 18.13 -12.68
C VAL A 282 2.51 18.52 -11.55
N HIS A 283 1.94 18.88 -10.41
CA HIS A 283 2.64 19.22 -9.18
C HIS A 283 2.25 18.23 -8.09
N THR A 284 3.20 17.88 -7.22
CA THR A 284 2.98 16.95 -6.12
C THR A 284 3.24 17.62 -4.79
N ALA A 285 2.18 17.91 -4.02
CA ALA A 285 2.29 18.41 -2.64
C ALA A 285 2.33 17.24 -1.64
N GLN A 286 3.03 17.41 -0.52
CA GLN A 286 3.17 16.41 0.53
C GLN A 286 2.63 16.87 1.88
N PHE A 287 1.84 16.01 2.54
CA PHE A 287 1.36 16.22 3.90
C PHE A 287 1.77 15.08 4.82
N VAL A 288 1.78 15.36 6.12
CA VAL A 288 1.91 14.34 7.16
C VAL A 288 0.85 14.55 8.22
N LEU A 289 -0.12 13.64 8.25
CA LEU A 289 -1.25 13.67 9.18
C LEU A 289 -1.14 12.54 10.20
N THR A 290 -1.84 12.68 11.31
CA THR A 290 -2.07 11.59 12.27
C THR A 290 -3.51 11.11 12.12
N ALA A 291 -3.71 9.81 11.87
CA ALA A 291 -5.02 9.21 12.01
C ALA A 291 -5.32 8.92 13.48
N THR A 292 -6.50 9.33 13.93
CA THR A 292 -6.97 9.14 15.31
C THR A 292 -8.19 8.24 15.37
N GLY A 293 -8.30 7.47 16.44
CA GLY A 293 -9.43 6.58 16.73
C GLY A 293 -8.97 5.37 17.56
N PRO A 294 -9.89 4.54 18.09
CA PRO A 294 -9.51 3.26 18.67
C PRO A 294 -8.81 2.41 17.61
N ALA A 295 -7.73 1.72 17.99
CA ALA A 295 -7.21 0.67 17.15
C ALA A 295 -8.31 -0.38 17.01
N GLN A 296 -8.72 -0.70 15.77
CA GLN A 296 -9.51 -1.90 15.55
C GLN A 296 -8.62 -3.10 15.87
N SER A 297 -8.69 -3.54 17.11
CA SER A 297 -8.23 -4.88 17.49
C SER A 297 -9.07 -5.85 16.68
N ALA A 298 -8.44 -6.74 15.91
CA ALA A 298 -9.08 -8.01 15.60
C ALA A 298 -9.24 -8.73 16.94
N ASP A 299 -10.38 -8.52 17.60
CA ASP A 299 -10.65 -9.07 18.91
C ASP A 299 -10.84 -10.59 18.79
N PRO A 300 -10.00 -11.43 19.44
CA PRO A 300 -10.33 -12.82 19.65
C PRO A 300 -11.37 -12.84 20.78
N GLY A 301 -12.65 -12.87 20.39
CA GLY A 301 -13.82 -12.66 21.22
C GLY A 301 -13.66 -12.95 22.72
N GLU A 302 -13.95 -11.93 23.53
CA GLU A 302 -14.09 -12.08 24.98
C GLU A 302 -15.17 -13.13 25.33
N PRO A 303 -14.89 -14.06 26.25
CA PRO A 303 -15.89 -15.00 26.73
C PRO A 303 -16.87 -14.26 27.66
N ALA A 304 -18.16 -14.33 27.33
CA ALA A 304 -19.24 -13.82 28.16
C ALA A 304 -19.17 -14.41 29.58
N GLU A 305 -19.01 -13.56 30.59
CA GLU A 305 -19.18 -13.93 31.99
C GLU A 305 -20.65 -14.26 32.27
N HIS A 306 -20.98 -15.55 32.28
CA HIS A 306 -22.21 -16.04 32.88
C HIS A 306 -22.16 -15.87 34.40
N SER A 307 -22.77 -14.79 34.89
CA SER A 307 -23.20 -14.68 36.28
C SER A 307 -24.40 -15.60 36.52
N GLY A 308 -24.17 -16.75 37.14
CA GLY A 308 -25.23 -17.62 37.66
C GLY A 308 -25.39 -17.44 39.17
N HIS A 309 -26.53 -16.90 39.60
CA HIS A 309 -27.44 -17.43 40.63
C HIS A 309 -28.69 -16.56 40.75
#